data_AF-A0A1Q3M3W3-F1
#
_entry.id   AF-A0A1Q3M3W3-F1
#
_cell.length_a   1.000
_cell.length_b   1.000
_cell.length_c   1.000
_cell.angle_alpha   90.00
_cell.angle_beta   90.00
_cell.angle_gamma   90.00
#
_symmetry.space_group_name_H-M   'P 1'
#
loop_
_entity.id
_entity.type
_entity.pdbx_description
1 polymer ?
#
loop_
_entity_poly.entity_id
_entity_poly.type
_entity_poly.pdbx_seq_one_letter_code
_entity_poly.pdbx_strand_id
1 'polypeptide(L)'
;MSVILNICGMLISASHFPDATLQSFYQQYYHCQIERSADETSAQIQSASSVSQLFPQTSTWWPIFTVDQLQSASFKNLIQHDIKPGIILPNEYFSIVDYYKIKKAVSQGAIPIAVYQMKYSKYFAAKATFSTAIGLRPLAAIVETGWDENLIAQPAGNYIIQSDDSKELNVPARMIQHRQQYFYQATTDVTQNSGYQIIVNPPVDMSLNNVAYPHLGISWKLNHINYQSTTDGVETSIVGYIMMAISTVIIPLDYILSAPYPSLLSTFGSSISWVSLLLGCGLLLILIISIIRRRRINARN
;
A
#
# COMPACT_ATOMS: atom_id res chain seq x y z
N MET A 1 -20.12 3.58 -24.64
CA MET A 1 -20.45 2.50 -25.60
C MET A 1 -19.86 1.23 -25.02
N SER A 2 -20.59 0.11 -24.95
CA SER A 2 -20.06 -1.16 -24.45
C SER A 2 -19.29 -1.91 -25.55
N VAL A 3 -18.24 -2.64 -25.18
CA VAL A 3 -17.43 -3.48 -26.07
C VAL A 3 -17.67 -4.94 -25.71
N ILE A 4 -17.87 -5.80 -26.72
CA ILE A 4 -17.98 -7.25 -26.54
C ILE A 4 -16.59 -7.86 -26.73
N LEU A 5 -16.16 -8.64 -25.73
CA LEU A 5 -14.87 -9.30 -25.68
C LEU A 5 -15.07 -10.82 -25.72
N ASN A 6 -14.22 -11.54 -26.45
CA ASN A 6 -14.07 -12.98 -26.36
C ASN A 6 -12.84 -13.29 -25.50
N ILE A 7 -13.06 -13.87 -24.32
CA ILE A 7 -12.02 -14.23 -23.36
C ILE A 7 -12.07 -15.72 -23.12
N CYS A 8 -11.05 -16.44 -23.58
CA CYS A 8 -10.98 -17.89 -23.47
C CYS A 8 -12.25 -18.61 -23.99
N GLY A 9 -12.90 -18.10 -25.03
CA GLY A 9 -14.15 -18.64 -25.59
C GLY A 9 -15.44 -18.15 -24.92
N MET A 10 -15.34 -17.21 -23.96
CA MET A 10 -16.49 -16.62 -23.27
C MET A 10 -16.75 -15.20 -23.77
N LEU A 11 -18.01 -14.92 -24.14
CA LEU A 11 -18.43 -13.57 -24.54
C LEU A 11 -18.81 -12.73 -23.32
N ILE A 12 -18.10 -11.62 -23.14
CA ILE A 12 -18.25 -10.70 -22.00
C ILE A 12 -18.48 -9.28 -22.51
N SER A 13 -19.42 -8.57 -21.88
CA SER A 13 -19.63 -7.14 -22.12
C SER A 13 -18.86 -6.31 -21.09
N ALA A 14 -18.04 -5.36 -21.57
CA ALA A 14 -17.27 -4.43 -20.74
C ALA A 14 -17.49 -2.98 -21.21
N SER A 15 -17.23 -2.01 -20.33
CA SER A 15 -17.31 -0.57 -20.68
C SER A 15 -16.24 -0.14 -21.68
N HIS A 16 -15.05 -0.73 -21.60
CA HIS A 16 -13.90 -0.40 -22.42
C HIS A 16 -13.13 -1.67 -22.81
N PHE A 17 -12.30 -1.56 -23.86
CA PHE A 17 -11.32 -2.62 -24.16
C PHE A 17 -10.21 -2.58 -23.08
N PRO A 18 -9.80 -3.73 -22.52
CA PRO A 18 -8.80 -3.77 -21.45
C PRO A 18 -7.47 -3.16 -21.89
N ASP A 19 -6.72 -2.55 -20.97
CA ASP A 19 -5.38 -2.05 -21.25
C ASP A 19 -4.37 -3.19 -21.55
N ALA A 20 -3.17 -2.82 -22.00
CA ALA A 20 -2.13 -3.78 -22.35
C ALA A 20 -1.63 -4.62 -21.16
N THR A 21 -1.58 -4.05 -19.95
CA THR A 21 -1.18 -4.76 -18.73
C THR A 21 -2.18 -5.87 -18.41
N LEU A 22 -3.47 -5.52 -18.34
CA LEU A 22 -4.54 -6.44 -18.03
C LEU A 22 -4.61 -7.56 -19.08
N GLN A 23 -4.51 -7.23 -20.36
CA GLN A 23 -4.39 -8.24 -21.43
C GLN A 23 -3.19 -9.18 -21.22
N SER A 24 -2.02 -8.63 -20.89
CA SER A 24 -0.81 -9.44 -20.67
C SER A 24 -0.97 -10.41 -19.50
N PHE A 25 -1.63 -9.99 -18.42
CA PHE A 25 -1.91 -10.85 -17.28
C PHE A 25 -2.93 -11.94 -17.61
N TYR A 26 -3.97 -11.62 -18.37
CA TYR A 26 -4.89 -12.63 -18.88
C TYR A 26 -4.20 -13.67 -19.76
N GLN A 27 -3.35 -13.22 -20.70
CA GLN A 27 -2.61 -14.11 -21.59
C GLN A 27 -1.61 -14.99 -20.85
N GLN A 28 -0.87 -14.40 -19.90
CA GLN A 28 0.10 -15.14 -19.11
C GLN A 28 -0.58 -16.18 -18.21
N TYR A 29 -1.72 -15.82 -17.62
CA TYR A 29 -2.37 -16.63 -16.61
C TYR A 29 -3.33 -17.69 -17.17
N TYR A 30 -4.18 -17.32 -18.13
CA TYR A 30 -5.18 -18.21 -18.71
C TYR A 30 -4.75 -18.85 -20.03
N HIS A 31 -3.56 -18.49 -20.54
CA HIS A 31 -3.06 -18.95 -21.83
C HIS A 31 -4.03 -18.68 -23.00
N CYS A 32 -4.80 -17.58 -22.91
CA CYS A 32 -5.78 -17.20 -23.91
C CYS A 32 -5.67 -15.71 -24.26
N GLN A 33 -6.04 -15.36 -25.49
CA GLN A 33 -6.06 -13.98 -25.95
C GLN A 33 -7.43 -13.35 -25.70
N ILE A 34 -7.43 -12.03 -25.49
CA ILE A 34 -8.65 -11.23 -25.43
C ILE A 34 -8.83 -10.59 -26.79
N GLU A 35 -9.89 -10.95 -27.49
CA GLU A 35 -10.21 -10.40 -28.80
C GLU A 35 -11.54 -9.66 -28.76
N ARG A 36 -11.73 -8.68 -29.65
CA ARG A 36 -13.06 -8.10 -29.85
C ARG A 36 -13.92 -9.13 -30.57
N SER A 37 -15.09 -9.43 -30.03
CA SER A 37 -16.01 -10.31 -30.71
C SER A 37 -16.67 -9.58 -31.88
N ALA A 38 -16.58 -10.17 -33.07
CA ALA A 38 -17.28 -9.71 -34.26
C ALA A 38 -18.69 -10.33 -34.38
N ASP A 39 -18.93 -11.46 -33.71
CA ASP A 39 -20.20 -12.19 -33.79
C ASP A 39 -21.19 -11.70 -32.72
N GLU A 40 -22.26 -11.06 -33.19
CA GLU A 40 -23.46 -10.71 -32.41
C GLU A 40 -24.43 -11.91 -32.26
N THR A 41 -24.16 -13.04 -32.92
CA THR A 41 -25.11 -14.15 -33.05
C THR A 41 -24.85 -15.29 -32.04
N SER A 42 -25.57 -15.18 -30.92
CA SER A 42 -26.07 -16.25 -30.03
C SER A 42 -25.10 -17.12 -29.21
N ALA A 43 -24.18 -16.51 -28.47
CA ALA A 43 -23.80 -17.07 -27.17
C ALA A 43 -24.30 -16.14 -26.06
N GLN A 44 -24.79 -16.72 -24.95
CA GLN A 44 -25.26 -15.95 -23.80
C GLN A 44 -24.12 -15.08 -23.27
N ILE A 45 -24.29 -13.76 -23.37
CA ILE A 45 -23.31 -12.78 -22.87
C ILE A 45 -23.23 -12.91 -21.35
N GLN A 46 -22.04 -13.22 -20.84
CA GLN A 46 -21.76 -13.29 -19.42
C GLN A 46 -21.41 -11.90 -18.88
N SER A 47 -21.71 -11.63 -17.60
CA SER A 47 -21.24 -10.40 -16.98
C SER A 47 -19.74 -10.47 -16.73
N ALA A 48 -19.05 -9.33 -16.81
CA ALA A 48 -17.62 -9.24 -16.48
C ALA A 48 -17.30 -9.70 -15.04
N SER A 49 -18.26 -9.56 -14.12
CA SER A 49 -18.14 -10.07 -12.75
C SER A 49 -18.15 -11.60 -12.65
N SER A 50 -18.75 -12.31 -13.62
CA SER A 50 -18.82 -13.77 -13.63
C SER A 50 -17.49 -14.44 -13.96
N VAL A 51 -16.49 -13.71 -14.46
CA VAL A 51 -15.17 -14.27 -14.79
C VAL A 51 -14.58 -14.99 -13.56
N SER A 52 -14.72 -14.41 -12.36
CA SER A 52 -14.23 -15.04 -11.12
C SER A 52 -14.94 -16.37 -10.77
N GLN A 53 -16.21 -16.52 -11.14
CA GLN A 53 -17.01 -17.72 -10.89
C GLN A 53 -16.69 -18.83 -11.90
N LEU A 54 -16.32 -18.46 -13.12
CA LEU A 54 -16.03 -19.40 -14.21
C LEU A 54 -14.64 -20.04 -14.07
N PHE A 55 -13.77 -19.45 -13.25
CA PHE A 55 -12.47 -20.03 -12.87
C PHE A 55 -12.44 -20.33 -11.36
N PRO A 56 -13.04 -21.45 -10.91
CA PRO A 56 -13.12 -21.76 -9.49
C PRO A 56 -11.74 -22.11 -8.90
N GLN A 57 -11.49 -21.62 -7.70
CA GLN A 57 -10.37 -22.00 -6.83
C GLN A 57 -10.82 -21.94 -5.37
N THR A 58 -10.08 -22.60 -4.48
CA THR A 58 -10.33 -22.54 -3.03
C THR A 58 -10.39 -21.08 -2.57
N SER A 59 -11.50 -20.71 -1.94
CA SER A 59 -11.65 -19.37 -1.38
C SER A 59 -10.70 -19.20 -0.21
N THR A 60 -9.80 -18.24 -0.35
CA THR A 60 -8.90 -17.77 0.70
C THR A 60 -8.90 -16.25 0.67
N TRP A 61 -8.67 -15.62 1.82
CA TRP A 61 -8.70 -14.17 1.86
C TRP A 61 -7.75 -13.56 2.87
N TRP A 62 -7.40 -12.29 2.65
CA TRP A 62 -6.65 -11.47 3.58
C TRP A 62 -7.40 -10.17 3.87
N PRO A 63 -7.66 -9.83 5.14
CA PRO A 63 -8.38 -8.62 5.47
C PRO A 63 -7.46 -7.39 5.46
N ILE A 64 -7.93 -6.30 4.86
CA ILE A 64 -7.27 -4.99 4.96
C ILE A 64 -8.28 -3.95 5.45
N PHE A 65 -7.81 -2.96 6.20
CA PHE A 65 -8.66 -1.93 6.79
C PHE A 65 -8.20 -0.53 6.44
N THR A 66 -9.19 0.35 6.28
CA THR A 66 -8.98 1.80 6.30
C THR A 66 -8.85 2.29 7.74
N VAL A 67 -8.27 3.48 7.91
CA VAL A 67 -7.93 4.03 9.23
C VAL A 67 -9.15 4.22 10.15
N ASP A 68 -10.29 4.58 9.57
CA ASP A 68 -11.56 4.77 10.28
C ASP A 68 -12.12 3.45 10.86
N GLN A 69 -11.78 2.31 10.26
CA GLN A 69 -12.28 1.00 10.69
C GLN A 69 -11.39 0.28 11.71
N LEU A 70 -10.27 0.88 12.13
CA LEU A 70 -9.35 0.27 13.12
C LEU A 70 -9.94 0.09 14.53
N GLN A 71 -11.11 0.65 14.81
CA GLN A 71 -11.83 0.46 16.07
C GLN A 71 -13.08 -0.42 15.94
N SER A 72 -13.37 -0.89 14.72
CA SER A 72 -14.52 -1.75 14.43
C SER A 72 -14.45 -3.08 15.20
N ALA A 73 -15.61 -3.70 15.42
CA ALA A 73 -15.68 -5.03 16.01
C ALA A 73 -14.97 -6.08 15.14
N SER A 74 -15.01 -5.91 13.82
CA SER A 74 -14.35 -6.81 12.86
C SER A 74 -12.83 -6.79 13.05
N PHE A 75 -12.23 -5.60 13.07
CA PHE A 75 -10.79 -5.45 13.31
C PHE A 75 -10.37 -6.07 14.65
N LYS A 76 -11.13 -5.81 15.72
CA LYS A 76 -10.84 -6.36 17.06
C LYS A 76 -10.95 -7.89 17.08
N ASN A 77 -11.95 -8.45 16.41
CA ASN A 77 -12.15 -9.90 16.33
C ASN A 77 -10.95 -10.58 15.64
N LEU A 78 -10.44 -10.01 14.55
CA LEU A 78 -9.28 -10.54 13.84
C LEU A 78 -8.01 -10.54 14.69
N ILE A 79 -7.72 -9.41 15.34
CA ILE A 79 -6.54 -9.29 16.23
C ILE A 79 -6.63 -10.26 17.41
N GLN A 80 -7.82 -10.48 17.98
CA GLN A 80 -8.02 -11.42 19.09
C GLN A 80 -7.74 -12.89 18.70
N HIS A 81 -7.90 -13.23 17.42
CA HIS A 81 -7.63 -14.55 16.87
C HIS A 81 -6.23 -14.66 16.22
N ASP A 82 -5.30 -13.75 16.55
CA ASP A 82 -3.93 -13.71 16.02
C ASP A 82 -3.85 -13.55 14.48
N ILE A 83 -4.91 -13.01 13.88
CA ILE A 83 -4.91 -12.66 12.46
C ILE A 83 -4.32 -11.26 12.31
N LYS A 84 -3.38 -11.09 11.38
CA LYS A 84 -2.65 -9.86 11.10
C LYS A 84 -3.26 -9.13 9.91
N PRO A 85 -4.26 -8.25 10.12
CA PRO A 85 -4.87 -7.50 9.02
C PRO A 85 -3.89 -6.50 8.42
N GLY A 86 -4.07 -6.21 7.13
CA GLY A 86 -3.44 -5.05 6.51
C GLY A 86 -4.10 -3.74 6.94
N ILE A 87 -3.35 -2.64 6.93
CA ILE A 87 -3.86 -1.28 7.16
C ILE A 87 -3.42 -0.40 6.03
N ILE A 88 -4.39 0.17 5.32
CA ILE A 88 -4.14 1.18 4.30
C ILE A 88 -3.74 2.47 5.00
N LEU A 89 -2.49 2.87 4.79
CA LEU A 89 -1.97 4.14 5.27
C LEU A 89 -2.66 5.28 4.50
N PRO A 90 -3.10 6.35 5.19
CA PRO A 90 -3.81 7.46 4.55
C PRO A 90 -2.99 8.00 3.39
N ASN A 91 -3.66 8.35 2.29
CA ASN A 91 -2.95 8.87 1.12
C ASN A 91 -2.23 10.18 1.44
N GLU A 92 -2.92 11.04 2.18
CA GLU A 92 -2.46 12.32 2.71
C GLU A 92 -1.67 12.17 4.03
N TYR A 93 -1.29 13.29 4.64
CA TYR A 93 -0.53 13.31 5.88
C TYR A 93 -1.28 12.64 7.02
N PHE A 94 -0.52 11.95 7.88
CA PHE A 94 -1.06 11.46 9.13
C PHE A 94 -1.48 12.65 10.00
N SER A 95 -2.76 12.70 10.35
CA SER A 95 -3.14 13.43 11.56
C SER A 95 -2.44 12.77 12.76
N ILE A 96 -2.11 13.54 13.80
CA ILE A 96 -1.47 12.99 15.00
C ILE A 96 -2.34 11.86 15.60
N VAL A 97 -3.65 12.05 15.55
CA VAL A 97 -4.63 11.07 16.02
C VAL A 97 -4.54 9.78 15.21
N ASP A 98 -4.53 9.88 13.88
CA ASP A 98 -4.47 8.71 13.01
C ASP A 98 -3.12 8.00 13.09
N TYR A 99 -2.03 8.76 13.22
CA TYR A 99 -0.70 8.19 13.48
C TYR A 99 -0.73 7.27 14.73
N TYR A 100 -1.24 7.76 15.87
CA TYR A 100 -1.29 6.95 17.08
C TYR A 100 -2.23 5.75 16.97
N LYS A 101 -3.38 5.90 16.29
CA LYS A 101 -4.30 4.78 16.01
C LYS A 101 -3.61 3.69 15.19
N ILE A 102 -2.97 4.08 14.09
CA ILE A 102 -2.27 3.15 13.19
C ILE A 102 -1.08 2.53 13.92
N LYS A 103 -0.29 3.32 14.67
CA LYS A 103 0.86 2.81 15.40
C LYS A 103 0.47 1.76 16.44
N LYS A 104 -0.64 2.00 17.16
CA LYS A 104 -1.21 1.02 18.08
C LYS A 104 -1.62 -0.25 17.34
N ALA A 105 -2.33 -0.13 16.22
CA ALA A 105 -2.75 -1.28 15.43
C ALA A 105 -1.56 -2.09 14.88
N VAL A 106 -0.50 -1.41 14.41
CA VAL A 106 0.76 -2.06 13.98
C VAL A 106 1.45 -2.78 15.14
N SER A 107 1.46 -2.19 16.35
CA SER A 107 2.00 -2.87 17.54
C SER A 107 1.19 -4.12 17.93
N GLN A 108 -0.06 -4.21 17.50
CA GLN A 108 -0.93 -5.37 17.68
C GLN A 108 -0.80 -6.40 16.54
N GLY A 109 0.14 -6.20 15.61
CA GLY A 109 0.45 -7.14 14.53
C GLY A 109 -0.09 -6.75 13.16
N ALA A 110 -0.79 -5.63 13.03
CA ALA A 110 -1.32 -5.20 11.74
C ALA A 110 -0.21 -4.74 10.78
N ILE A 111 -0.41 -4.99 9.49
CA ILE A 111 0.60 -4.84 8.44
C ILE A 111 0.35 -3.56 7.64
N PRO A 112 1.27 -2.58 7.63
CA PRO A 112 1.06 -1.35 6.87
C PRO A 112 1.10 -1.58 5.35
N ILE A 113 0.18 -0.92 4.65
CA ILE A 113 0.04 -0.91 3.18
C ILE A 113 0.06 0.54 2.73
N ALA A 114 0.96 0.91 1.84
CA ALA A 114 1.03 2.28 1.33
C ALA A 114 0.18 2.46 0.07
N VAL A 115 -0.59 3.54 -0.02
CA VAL A 115 -1.24 3.92 -1.28
C VAL A 115 -0.18 4.26 -2.33
N TYR A 116 -0.33 3.68 -3.50
CA TYR A 116 0.50 3.91 -4.67
C TYR A 116 -0.38 4.53 -5.76
N GLN A 117 0.01 5.72 -6.21
CA GLN A 117 -0.64 6.43 -7.31
C GLN A 117 0.27 6.43 -8.55
N MET A 118 -0.17 5.80 -9.65
CA MET A 118 0.61 5.71 -10.90
C MET A 118 1.10 7.08 -11.40
N LYS A 119 0.20 8.07 -11.42
CA LYS A 119 0.49 9.44 -11.86
C LYS A 119 1.61 10.11 -11.05
N TYR A 120 1.79 9.70 -9.80
CA TYR A 120 2.77 10.27 -8.88
C TYR A 120 3.67 9.17 -8.29
N SER A 121 4.22 8.30 -9.13
CA SER A 121 5.12 7.20 -8.71
C SER A 121 6.26 7.62 -7.77
N LYS A 122 6.81 8.83 -7.95
CA LYS A 122 7.84 9.39 -7.05
C LYS A 122 7.33 9.67 -5.63
N TYR A 123 6.05 10.01 -5.50
CA TYR A 123 5.41 10.27 -4.20
C TYR A 123 5.37 9.00 -3.35
N PHE A 124 5.15 7.84 -3.97
CA PHE A 124 5.20 6.55 -3.28
C PHE A 124 6.55 6.31 -2.60
N ALA A 125 7.66 6.56 -3.29
CA ALA A 125 9.00 6.33 -2.73
C ALA A 125 9.29 7.25 -1.53
N ALA A 126 8.91 8.53 -1.62
CA ALA A 126 9.04 9.48 -0.51
C ALA A 126 8.18 9.06 0.69
N LYS A 127 6.92 8.69 0.43
CA LYS A 127 5.98 8.24 1.46
C LYS A 127 6.43 6.94 2.12
N ALA A 128 6.83 5.93 1.36
CA ALA A 128 7.33 4.66 1.89
C ALA A 128 8.57 4.89 2.79
N THR A 129 9.46 5.79 2.37
CA THR A 129 10.63 6.18 3.18
C THR A 129 10.22 6.87 4.48
N PHE A 130 9.35 7.87 4.41
CA PHE A 130 8.84 8.59 5.58
C PHE A 130 8.08 7.69 6.55
N SER A 131 7.11 6.92 6.05
CA SER A 131 6.32 5.97 6.84
C SER A 131 7.22 4.95 7.52
N THR A 132 8.25 4.45 6.83
CA THR A 132 9.25 3.57 7.45
C THR A 132 9.99 4.28 8.58
N ALA A 133 10.41 5.52 8.39
CA ALA A 133 11.17 6.28 9.37
C ALA A 133 10.40 6.54 10.68
N ILE A 134 9.07 6.69 10.60
CA ILE A 134 8.18 6.80 11.78
C ILE A 134 7.70 5.42 12.29
N GLY A 135 8.26 4.34 11.75
CA GLY A 135 7.98 2.96 12.14
C GLY A 135 6.58 2.46 11.74
N LEU A 136 6.04 2.98 10.63
CA LEU A 136 4.85 2.52 9.90
C LEU A 136 5.26 1.95 8.54
N ARG A 137 6.28 1.12 8.55
CA ARG A 137 6.93 0.55 7.37
C ARG A 137 5.95 -0.27 6.51
N PRO A 138 5.72 0.09 5.23
CA PRO A 138 4.85 -0.68 4.36
C PRO A 138 5.48 -2.01 3.93
N LEU A 139 4.63 -3.03 3.78
CA LEU A 139 4.99 -4.33 3.21
C LEU A 139 4.24 -4.64 1.91
N ALA A 140 3.28 -3.81 1.53
CA ALA A 140 2.59 -3.86 0.25
C ALA A 140 2.19 -2.45 -0.17
N ALA A 141 1.83 -2.31 -1.44
CA ALA A 141 1.22 -1.13 -2.00
C ALA A 141 -0.23 -1.42 -2.41
N ILE A 142 -1.13 -0.46 -2.26
CA ILE A 142 -2.47 -0.52 -2.84
C ILE A 142 -2.61 0.52 -3.96
N VAL A 143 -3.16 0.09 -5.09
CA VAL A 143 -3.45 0.90 -6.27
C VAL A 143 -4.96 0.98 -6.39
N GLU A 144 -5.51 2.14 -6.06
CA GLU A 144 -6.96 2.38 -6.02
C GLU A 144 -7.54 2.74 -7.40
N THR A 145 -6.67 2.96 -8.39
CA THR A 145 -7.06 3.36 -9.75
C THR A 145 -7.28 2.17 -10.69
N GLY A 146 -7.32 0.94 -10.19
CA GLY A 146 -7.41 -0.26 -11.02
C GLY A 146 -6.12 -0.62 -11.76
N TRP A 147 -6.28 -1.39 -12.83
CA TRP A 147 -5.18 -1.84 -13.69
C TRP A 147 -4.68 -0.69 -14.58
N ASP A 148 -3.36 -0.67 -14.84
CA ASP A 148 -2.71 0.37 -15.65
C ASP A 148 -1.45 -0.18 -16.34
N GLU A 149 -1.12 0.36 -17.51
CA GLU A 149 0.04 -0.03 -18.32
C GLU A 149 1.39 0.10 -17.58
N ASN A 150 1.48 0.98 -16.58
CA ASN A 150 2.71 1.22 -15.83
C ASN A 150 2.91 0.26 -14.66
N LEU A 151 1.93 -0.62 -14.33
CA LEU A 151 2.05 -1.57 -13.21
C LEU A 151 3.19 -2.57 -13.41
N ILE A 152 3.41 -3.03 -14.63
CA ILE A 152 4.49 -3.98 -14.95
C ILE A 152 5.89 -3.36 -14.83
N ALA A 153 5.99 -2.03 -14.86
CA ALA A 153 7.23 -1.28 -14.71
C ALA A 153 7.58 -0.97 -13.24
N GLN A 154 6.72 -1.38 -12.30
CA GLN A 154 6.92 -1.07 -10.90
C GLN A 154 8.09 -1.85 -10.26
N PRO A 155 8.66 -1.35 -9.15
CA PRO A 155 9.64 -2.10 -8.39
C PRO A 155 9.14 -3.49 -7.95
N ALA A 156 10.07 -4.33 -7.48
CA ALA A 156 9.70 -5.60 -6.88
C ALA A 156 8.83 -5.41 -5.63
N GLY A 157 7.79 -6.22 -5.47
CA GLY A 157 6.92 -6.14 -4.31
C GLY A 157 5.49 -6.58 -4.56
N ASN A 158 4.67 -6.35 -3.54
CA ASN A 158 3.27 -6.75 -3.51
C ASN A 158 2.37 -5.55 -3.79
N TYR A 159 1.51 -5.69 -4.80
CA TYR A 159 0.61 -4.68 -5.29
C TYR A 159 -0.83 -5.18 -5.19
N ILE A 160 -1.65 -4.44 -4.48
CA ILE A 160 -3.06 -4.73 -4.25
C ILE A 160 -3.83 -3.82 -5.19
N ILE A 161 -4.57 -4.40 -6.13
CA ILE A 161 -5.31 -3.66 -7.14
C ILE A 161 -6.76 -3.61 -6.71
N GLN A 162 -7.24 -2.40 -6.41
CA GLN A 162 -8.65 -2.14 -6.19
C GLN A 162 -9.16 -1.41 -7.43
N SER A 163 -10.19 -1.97 -8.07
CA SER A 163 -10.97 -1.25 -9.09
C SER A 163 -12.34 -0.97 -8.52
N ASP A 164 -12.71 0.31 -8.49
CA ASP A 164 -14.04 0.75 -8.07
C ASP A 164 -15.05 0.68 -9.25
N ASP A 165 -14.60 0.42 -10.49
CA ASP A 165 -15.49 0.29 -11.64
C ASP A 165 -15.93 -1.16 -11.88
N SER A 166 -17.15 -1.46 -11.42
CA SER A 166 -17.84 -2.74 -11.69
C SER A 166 -18.02 -3.10 -13.16
N LYS A 167 -17.84 -2.15 -14.09
CA LYS A 167 -18.00 -2.33 -15.55
C LYS A 167 -16.69 -2.60 -16.27
N GLU A 168 -15.56 -2.52 -15.57
CA GLU A 168 -14.27 -2.93 -16.10
C GLU A 168 -14.11 -4.45 -16.04
N LEU A 169 -13.33 -4.97 -16.98
CA LEU A 169 -12.95 -6.36 -16.95
C LEU A 169 -11.95 -6.58 -15.81
N ASN A 170 -12.35 -7.29 -14.77
CA ASN A 170 -11.48 -7.65 -13.66
C ASN A 170 -10.82 -9.01 -13.89
N VAL A 171 -9.60 -9.21 -13.41
CA VAL A 171 -9.01 -10.56 -13.33
C VAL A 171 -9.65 -11.33 -12.16
N PRO A 172 -9.87 -12.65 -12.27
CA PRO A 172 -10.25 -13.47 -11.12
C PRO A 172 -9.32 -13.26 -9.93
N ALA A 173 -9.90 -13.31 -8.74
CA ALA A 173 -9.21 -13.04 -7.51
C ALA A 173 -8.20 -14.13 -7.19
N ARG A 174 -6.97 -13.93 -7.65
CA ARG A 174 -5.83 -14.83 -7.49
C ARG A 174 -4.56 -14.00 -7.46
N MET A 175 -3.49 -14.62 -7.00
CA MET A 175 -2.17 -14.03 -7.12
C MET A 175 -1.70 -14.12 -8.58
N ILE A 176 -1.28 -12.99 -9.14
CA ILE A 176 -0.65 -12.90 -10.45
C ILE A 176 0.81 -12.52 -10.24
N GLN A 177 1.73 -13.37 -10.68
CA GLN A 177 3.16 -13.08 -10.63
C GLN A 177 3.64 -12.60 -12.00
N HIS A 178 4.29 -11.44 -12.01
CA HIS A 178 5.05 -10.97 -13.16
C HIS A 178 6.46 -10.60 -12.68
N ARG A 179 7.46 -11.35 -13.12
CA ARG A 179 8.85 -11.20 -12.65
C ARG A 179 8.95 -11.25 -11.11
N GLN A 180 9.25 -10.11 -10.48
CA GLN A 180 9.39 -9.93 -9.03
C GLN A 180 8.22 -9.14 -8.41
N GLN A 181 7.15 -8.92 -9.19
CA GLN A 181 5.93 -8.27 -8.74
C GLN A 181 4.84 -9.32 -8.51
N TYR A 182 4.09 -9.15 -7.44
CA TYR A 182 2.92 -9.97 -7.12
C TYR A 182 1.70 -9.06 -7.05
N PHE A 183 0.68 -9.36 -7.84
CA PHE A 183 -0.56 -8.60 -7.90
C PHE A 183 -1.70 -9.40 -7.29
N TYR A 184 -2.53 -8.72 -6.51
CA TYR A 184 -3.70 -9.29 -5.85
C TYR A 184 -4.89 -8.36 -6.03
N GLN A 185 -6.06 -8.92 -6.31
CA GLN A 185 -7.28 -8.13 -6.41
C GLN A 185 -7.83 -7.84 -5.01
N ALA A 186 -8.18 -6.57 -4.76
CA ALA A 186 -8.96 -6.15 -3.62
C ALA A 186 -10.43 -5.91 -3.99
N THR A 187 -11.33 -6.24 -3.06
CA THR A 187 -12.77 -6.05 -3.18
C THR A 187 -13.38 -5.67 -1.84
N THR A 188 -14.49 -4.93 -1.87
CA THR A 188 -15.39 -4.73 -0.73
C THR A 188 -16.54 -5.73 -0.75
N ASP A 189 -16.77 -6.39 -1.90
CA ASP A 189 -17.84 -7.35 -2.11
C ASP A 189 -17.39 -8.78 -1.73
N VAL A 190 -17.85 -9.23 -0.57
CA VAL A 190 -17.57 -10.55 0.00
C VAL A 190 -18.32 -11.69 -0.68
N THR A 191 -19.28 -11.39 -1.58
CA THR A 191 -20.06 -12.42 -2.29
C THR A 191 -19.26 -13.07 -3.43
N GLN A 192 -18.18 -12.43 -3.88
CA GLN A 192 -17.29 -12.94 -4.92
C GLN A 192 -16.35 -14.02 -4.36
N ASN A 193 -16.89 -15.13 -3.85
CA ASN A 193 -16.14 -16.05 -3.00
C ASN A 193 -15.29 -17.10 -3.76
N SER A 194 -14.50 -16.69 -4.75
CA SER A 194 -13.67 -17.60 -5.57
C SER A 194 -12.22 -17.15 -5.61
N GLY A 195 -11.31 -18.04 -5.21
CA GLY A 195 -9.86 -17.81 -5.22
C GLY A 195 -9.32 -17.01 -4.03
N TYR A 196 -8.16 -16.39 -4.22
CA TYR A 196 -7.48 -15.58 -3.21
C TYR A 196 -7.89 -14.11 -3.32
N GLN A 197 -8.59 -13.59 -2.31
CA GLN A 197 -9.07 -12.19 -2.27
C GLN A 197 -8.44 -11.36 -1.19
N ILE A 198 -8.22 -10.09 -1.49
CA ILE A 198 -7.98 -9.08 -0.46
C ILE A 198 -9.30 -8.38 -0.19
N ILE A 199 -9.74 -8.38 1.06
CA ILE A 199 -11.08 -7.89 1.43
C ILE A 199 -10.91 -6.60 2.21
N VAL A 200 -11.43 -5.51 1.66
CA VAL A 200 -11.36 -4.18 2.27
C VAL A 200 -12.51 -4.04 3.26
N ASN A 201 -12.17 -3.75 4.52
CA ASN A 201 -13.11 -3.55 5.62
C ASN A 201 -14.13 -4.71 5.76
N PRO A 202 -13.66 -5.95 5.97
CA PRO A 202 -14.55 -7.12 6.04
C PRO A 202 -15.55 -7.01 7.19
N PRO A 203 -16.76 -7.59 7.04
CA PRO A 203 -17.75 -7.62 8.10
C PRO A 203 -17.33 -8.58 9.24
N VAL A 204 -17.96 -8.44 10.41
CA VAL A 204 -17.56 -9.13 11.66
C VAL A 204 -17.79 -10.63 11.62
N ASP A 205 -18.80 -11.07 10.88
CA ASP A 205 -19.31 -12.43 10.76
C ASP A 205 -18.55 -13.29 9.73
N MET A 206 -17.51 -12.73 9.11
CA MET A 206 -16.72 -13.43 8.11
C MET A 206 -15.94 -14.60 8.71
N SER A 207 -15.94 -15.75 8.02
CA SER A 207 -15.30 -16.98 8.52
C SER A 207 -13.77 -16.89 8.54
N LEU A 208 -13.20 -16.98 9.74
CA LEU A 208 -11.76 -16.87 9.98
C LEU A 208 -10.93 -18.08 9.51
N ASN A 209 -11.57 -19.15 9.03
CA ASN A 209 -10.90 -20.42 8.69
C ASN A 209 -10.09 -20.34 7.39
N ASN A 210 -10.41 -19.40 6.52
CA ASN A 210 -9.85 -19.30 5.16
C ASN A 210 -8.84 -18.15 5.02
N VAL A 211 -8.32 -17.64 6.12
CA VAL A 211 -7.36 -16.54 6.07
C VAL A 211 -6.01 -17.03 5.56
N ALA A 212 -5.51 -16.39 4.50
CA ALA A 212 -4.19 -16.64 3.94
C ALA A 212 -3.49 -15.31 3.73
N TYR A 213 -2.19 -15.25 4.03
CA TYR A 213 -1.40 -14.02 3.88
C TYR A 213 -0.81 -13.92 2.47
N PRO A 214 -0.71 -12.72 1.90
CA PRO A 214 -0.05 -12.55 0.62
C PRO A 214 1.45 -12.70 0.82
N HIS A 215 2.18 -12.74 -0.28
CA HIS A 215 3.60 -12.40 -0.22
C HIS A 215 3.72 -11.02 0.43
N LEU A 216 4.66 -10.85 1.36
CA LEU A 216 4.90 -9.60 2.06
C LEU A 216 6.28 -9.07 1.72
N GLY A 217 6.33 -7.79 1.39
CA GLY A 217 7.54 -7.08 1.04
C GLY A 217 7.34 -6.14 -0.13
N ILE A 218 8.06 -5.03 -0.12
CA ILE A 218 8.00 -4.05 -1.18
C ILE A 218 9.31 -3.29 -1.29
N SER A 219 9.72 -3.01 -2.51
CA SER A 219 10.93 -2.25 -2.81
C SER A 219 10.57 -0.90 -3.38
N TRP A 220 11.43 0.08 -3.14
CA TRP A 220 11.33 1.39 -3.78
C TRP A 220 12.71 2.01 -3.95
N LYS A 221 12.77 3.05 -4.77
CA LYS A 221 13.99 3.80 -5.03
C LYS A 221 13.74 5.28 -4.80
N LEU A 222 14.53 5.89 -3.92
CA LEU A 222 14.49 7.32 -3.64
C LEU A 222 15.91 7.87 -3.75
N ASN A 223 16.11 8.91 -4.55
CA ASN A 223 17.41 9.58 -4.75
C ASN A 223 18.55 8.60 -5.05
N HIS A 224 18.33 7.67 -5.98
CA HIS A 224 19.27 6.60 -6.36
C HIS A 224 19.59 5.56 -5.28
N ILE A 225 18.98 5.64 -4.11
CA ILE A 225 19.11 4.66 -3.04
C ILE A 225 17.97 3.65 -3.16
N ASN A 226 18.32 2.37 -3.16
CA ASN A 226 17.35 1.28 -3.14
C ASN A 226 16.98 0.94 -1.69
N TYR A 227 15.70 0.73 -1.46
CA TYR A 227 15.14 0.29 -0.19
C TYR A 227 14.31 -0.96 -0.45
N GLN A 228 14.47 -1.95 0.41
CA GLN A 228 13.70 -3.18 0.35
C GLN A 228 13.11 -3.44 1.73
N SER A 229 11.79 -3.45 1.83
CA SER A 229 11.07 -3.80 3.05
C SER A 229 10.73 -5.29 3.00
N THR A 230 11.26 -6.08 3.92
CA THR A 230 11.02 -7.53 4.07
C THR A 230 10.21 -7.82 5.33
N THR A 231 9.81 -9.05 5.63
CA THR A 231 9.13 -9.33 6.92
C THR A 231 9.99 -8.95 8.13
N ASP A 232 11.31 -9.02 8.00
CA ASP A 232 12.25 -8.88 9.12
C ASP A 232 12.68 -7.42 9.35
N GLY A 233 12.78 -6.62 8.29
CA GLY A 233 13.21 -5.23 8.40
C GLY A 233 13.30 -4.50 7.06
N VAL A 234 13.75 -3.24 7.09
CA VAL A 234 14.20 -2.58 5.85
C VAL A 234 15.66 -2.88 5.64
N GLU A 235 15.99 -3.35 4.45
CA GLU A 235 17.33 -3.50 3.93
C GLU A 235 17.65 -2.31 3.02
N THR A 236 18.74 -1.61 3.33
CA THR A 236 19.27 -0.52 2.50
C THR A 236 20.74 -0.27 2.84
N SER A 237 21.37 0.66 2.12
CA SER A 237 22.74 1.12 2.40
C SER A 237 22.81 1.95 3.69
N ILE A 238 24.00 2.11 4.26
CA ILE A 238 24.24 3.00 5.43
C ILE A 238 23.72 4.42 5.16
N VAL A 239 24.00 4.95 3.97
CA VAL A 239 23.50 6.27 3.53
C VAL A 239 21.96 6.28 3.45
N GLY A 240 21.35 5.17 3.04
CA GLY A 240 19.90 4.99 3.04
C GLY A 240 19.28 5.07 4.43
N TYR A 241 19.87 4.42 5.44
CA TYR A 241 19.39 4.54 6.82
C TYR A 241 19.51 5.97 7.35
N ILE A 242 20.61 6.67 7.03
CA ILE A 242 20.77 8.09 7.39
C ILE A 242 19.70 8.95 6.72
N MET A 243 19.47 8.76 5.41
CA MET A 243 18.45 9.50 4.66
C MET A 243 17.04 9.22 5.19
N MET A 244 16.75 7.98 5.58
CA MET A 244 15.50 7.60 6.21
C MET A 244 15.31 8.35 7.54
N ALA A 245 16.32 8.39 8.41
CA ALA A 245 16.24 9.15 9.65
C ALA A 245 16.04 10.66 9.43
N ILE A 246 16.71 11.24 8.43
CA ILE A 246 16.55 12.66 8.07
C ILE A 246 15.16 12.93 7.47
N SER A 247 14.57 11.95 6.78
CA SER A 247 13.29 12.10 6.10
C SER A 247 12.14 12.47 7.03
N THR A 248 12.21 12.12 8.33
CA THR A 248 11.21 12.51 9.33
C THR A 248 11.12 14.01 9.53
N VAL A 249 12.19 14.75 9.22
CA VAL A 249 12.26 16.21 9.36
C VAL A 249 12.00 16.90 8.03
N ILE A 250 12.58 16.40 6.94
CA ILE A 250 12.57 17.10 5.64
C ILE A 250 11.25 16.93 4.88
N ILE A 251 10.72 15.71 4.78
CA ILE A 251 9.56 15.42 3.93
C ILE A 251 8.30 16.18 4.40
N PRO A 252 8.01 16.27 5.71
CA PRO A 252 6.92 17.13 6.18
C PRO A 252 7.12 18.60 5.79
N LEU A 253 8.35 19.12 5.87
CA LEU A 253 8.65 20.54 5.61
C LEU A 253 8.48 20.92 4.14
N ASP A 254 8.97 20.09 3.22
CA ASP A 254 8.95 20.36 1.77
C ASP A 254 7.52 20.41 1.20
N TYR A 255 6.65 19.51 1.65
CA TYR A 255 5.26 19.51 1.21
C TYR A 255 4.42 20.60 1.88
N ILE A 256 4.69 20.87 3.17
CA ILE A 256 4.11 22.01 3.89
C ILE A 256 4.37 23.29 3.09
N LEU A 257 5.61 23.54 2.65
CA LEU A 257 5.98 24.72 1.87
C LEU A 257 5.38 24.75 0.44
N SER A 258 4.95 23.61 -0.07
CA SER A 258 4.43 23.46 -1.43
C SER A 258 2.89 23.51 -1.55
N ALA A 259 2.15 23.61 -0.43
CA ALA A 259 0.69 23.69 -0.43
C ALA A 259 0.17 25.16 -0.41
N PRO A 260 -0.89 25.51 -1.17
CA PRO A 260 -1.48 26.86 -1.16
C PRO A 260 -2.22 27.13 0.17
N TYR A 261 -1.92 28.26 0.84
CA TYR A 261 -2.35 28.56 2.22
C TYR A 261 -3.54 29.50 2.40
N PRO A 262 -4.36 29.21 3.43
CA PRO A 262 -4.51 30.17 4.53
C PRO A 262 -4.37 29.63 5.98
N SER A 263 -4.34 28.31 6.24
CA SER A 263 -4.47 27.77 7.62
C SER A 263 -3.16 27.44 8.35
N LEU A 264 -2.03 27.42 7.63
CA LEU A 264 -0.77 26.85 8.13
C LEU A 264 0.04 27.76 9.08
N LEU A 265 -0.26 29.05 9.13
CA LEU A 265 0.34 29.99 10.11
C LEU A 265 0.10 29.58 11.57
N SER A 266 -0.99 28.86 11.87
CA SER A 266 -1.26 28.36 13.23
C SER A 266 -0.40 27.15 13.62
N THR A 267 0.04 26.34 12.64
CA THR A 267 0.82 25.10 12.86
C THR A 267 2.34 25.35 12.78
N PHE A 268 2.78 26.37 12.03
CA PHE A 268 4.19 26.77 11.98
C PHE A 268 4.71 27.37 13.29
N GLY A 269 3.86 28.04 14.06
CA GLY A 269 4.23 28.59 15.37
C GLY A 269 4.69 27.51 16.37
N SER A 270 4.21 26.27 16.23
CA SER A 270 4.64 25.16 17.09
C SER A 270 5.79 24.34 16.49
N SER A 271 5.82 24.15 15.17
CA SER A 271 6.77 23.22 14.52
C SER A 271 8.19 23.77 14.37
N ILE A 272 8.34 25.09 14.14
CA ILE A 272 9.65 25.78 14.14
C ILE A 272 10.26 25.78 15.56
N SER A 273 9.41 25.81 16.59
CA SER A 273 9.83 25.66 17.98
C SER A 273 10.46 24.30 18.24
N TRP A 274 9.91 23.21 17.69
CA TRP A 274 10.49 21.86 17.87
C TRP A 274 11.86 21.70 17.19
N VAL A 275 12.06 22.22 15.98
CA VAL A 275 13.38 22.16 15.30
C VAL A 275 14.41 22.98 16.07
N SER A 276 14.05 24.18 16.51
CA SER A 276 14.90 25.04 17.35
C SER A 276 15.20 24.40 18.71
N LEU A 277 14.23 23.73 19.33
CA LEU A 277 14.38 23.01 20.59
C LEU A 277 15.29 21.78 20.46
N LEU A 278 15.20 21.05 19.34
CA LEU A 278 16.03 19.86 19.07
C LEU A 278 17.48 20.28 18.76
N LEU A 279 17.68 21.32 17.95
CA LEU A 279 18.99 21.95 17.73
C LEU A 279 19.57 22.52 19.04
N GLY A 280 18.73 23.18 19.82
CA GLY A 280 19.08 23.73 21.13
C GLY A 280 19.49 22.64 22.12
N CYS A 281 18.74 21.55 22.22
CA CYS A 281 19.09 20.40 23.05
C CYS A 281 20.40 19.74 22.59
N GLY A 282 20.61 19.61 21.28
CA GLY A 282 21.87 19.07 20.73
C GLY A 282 23.07 19.95 21.10
N LEU A 283 22.96 21.26 20.93
CA LEU A 283 23.99 22.22 21.34
C LEU A 283 24.24 22.20 22.86
N LEU A 284 23.19 22.10 23.66
CA LEU A 284 23.29 22.05 25.11
C LEU A 284 24.00 20.76 25.58
N LEU A 285 23.69 19.62 24.95
CA LEU A 285 24.40 18.35 25.19
C LEU A 285 25.88 18.45 24.84
N ILE A 286 26.22 19.02 23.68
CA ILE A 286 27.62 19.26 23.27
C ILE A 286 28.32 20.16 24.30
N LEU A 287 27.64 21.17 24.81
CA LEU A 287 28.18 22.11 25.79
C LEU A 287 28.40 21.45 27.16
N ILE A 288 27.45 20.62 27.64
CA ILE A 288 27.61 19.81 28.84
C ILE A 288 28.81 18.86 28.70
N ILE A 289 28.91 18.14 27.57
CA ILE A 289 30.02 17.22 27.30
C ILE A 289 31.35 17.97 27.30
N SER A 290 31.40 19.15 26.67
CA SER A 290 32.58 20.01 26.63
C SER A 290 33.00 20.50 28.02
N ILE A 291 32.04 20.93 28.86
CA ILE A 291 32.30 21.34 30.24
C ILE A 291 32.82 20.17 31.08
N ILE A 292 32.17 19.00 31.01
CA ILE A 292 32.61 17.79 31.75
C ILE A 292 34.03 17.40 31.32
N ARG A 293 34.31 17.43 30.01
CA ARG A 293 35.64 17.12 29.46
C ARG A 293 36.69 18.11 29.95
N ARG A 294 36.39 19.41 29.93
CA ARG A 294 37.29 20.46 30.44
C ARG A 294 37.53 20.34 31.94
N ARG A 295 36.49 20.04 32.73
CA ARG A 295 36.61 19.83 34.19
C ARG A 295 37.46 18.60 34.52
N ARG A 296 37.32 17.51 33.76
CA ARG A 296 38.18 16.32 33.91
C ARG A 296 39.65 16.58 33.54
N ILE A 297 39.92 17.42 32.54
CA ILE A 297 41.29 17.80 32.17
C ILE A 297 41.91 18.68 33.26
N ASN A 298 41.19 19.68 33.77
CA ASN A 298 41.69 20.55 34.83
C ASN A 298 41.83 19.85 36.20
N ALA A 299 41.11 18.76 36.45
CA ALA A 299 41.26 17.96 37.68
C ALA A 299 42.43 16.94 37.61
N ARG A 300 43.11 16.84 36.46
CA ARG A 300 44.27 15.97 36.23
C ARG A 300 45.62 16.71 36.22
N ASN A 301 45.59 18.05 36.19
CA ASN A 301 46.74 18.93 36.43
C ASN A 301 46.71 19.43 37.88
#